data_AF-A0A8J4UAU9-F1
#
_entry.id   AF-A0A8J4UAU9-F1
#
_cell.length_a   1.000
_cell.length_b   1.000
_cell.length_c   1.000
_cell.angle_alpha   90.00
_cell.angle_beta   90.00
_cell.angle_gamma   90.00
#
_symmetry.space_group_name_H-M   'P 1'
#
loop_
_entity.id
_entity.type
_entity.pdbx_description
1 polymer ?
#
loop_
_entity_poly.entity_id
_entity_poly.type
_entity_poly.pdbx_seq_one_letter_code
_entity_poly.pdbx_strand_id
1 'polypeptide(L)' 'TLAAASGWNEPSLLTKFRQGLAPRLRLQMATHDDSVGLEQFMRLTLRVANRLQDCAAELPATVQFQPAHLSPNP' A
#
# COMPACT_ATOMS: atom_id res chain seq x y z
N THR A 1 -7.86 2.52 -24.53
CA THR A 1 -7.40 1.86 -23.29
C THR A 1 -5.89 1.85 -23.21
N LEU A 2 -5.30 2.04 -22.03
CA LEU A 2 -3.85 2.09 -21.78
C LEU A 2 -3.09 0.91 -22.42
N ALA A 3 -3.70 -0.30 -22.40
CA ALA A 3 -3.20 -1.50 -23.07
C ALA A 3 -3.01 -1.32 -24.59
N ALA A 4 -3.99 -0.71 -25.27
CA ALA A 4 -3.90 -0.43 -26.71
C ALA A 4 -2.82 0.63 -27.03
N ALA A 5 -2.56 1.56 -26.10
CA ALA A 5 -1.53 2.58 -26.26
C ALA A 5 -0.11 2.08 -25.95
N SER A 6 0.05 1.12 -25.04
CA SER A 6 1.37 0.57 -24.70
C SER A 6 1.79 -0.59 -25.61
N GLY A 7 0.84 -1.21 -26.34
CA GLY A 7 1.08 -2.42 -27.13
C GLY A 7 1.10 -3.70 -26.30
N TRP A 8 0.78 -3.63 -25.00
CA TRP A 8 0.69 -4.79 -24.11
C TRP A 8 -0.76 -5.15 -23.88
N ASN A 9 -1.07 -6.44 -23.77
CA ASN A 9 -2.39 -6.88 -23.34
C ASN A 9 -2.62 -6.55 -21.85
N GLU A 10 -3.88 -6.32 -21.47
CA GLU A 10 -4.26 -6.02 -20.08
C GLU A 10 -3.69 -6.99 -19.05
N PRO A 11 -3.75 -8.33 -19.21
CA PRO A 11 -3.23 -9.24 -18.19
C PRO A 11 -1.70 -9.16 -18.04
N SER A 12 -0.96 -8.88 -19.13
CA SER A 12 0.51 -8.71 -19.06
C SER A 12 0.89 -7.42 -18.32
N LEU A 13 0.15 -6.33 -18.57
CA LEU A 13 0.32 -5.07 -17.83
C LEU A 13 -0.01 -5.25 -16.35
N LEU A 14 -1.12 -5.92 -16.04
CA LEU A 14 -1.54 -6.18 -14.67
C LEU A 14 -0.49 -6.99 -13.91
N THR A 15 0.04 -8.03 -14.55
CA THR A 15 1.11 -8.86 -13.98
C THR A 15 2.36 -8.04 -13.71
N LYS A 16 2.83 -7.24 -14.68
CA LYS A 16 4.01 -6.39 -14.51
C LYS A 16 3.80 -5.32 -13.45
N PHE A 17 2.62 -4.71 -13.42
CA PHE A 17 2.26 -3.72 -12.42
C PHE A 17 2.30 -4.33 -11.01
N ARG A 18 1.68 -5.51 -10.80
CA ARG A 18 1.72 -6.23 -9.51
C ARG A 18 3.12 -6.63 -9.06
N GLN A 19 4.01 -6.96 -10.00
CA GLN A 19 5.41 -7.23 -9.70
C GLN A 19 6.17 -5.99 -9.23
N GLY A 20 5.80 -4.80 -9.72
CA GLY A 20 6.40 -3.52 -9.32
C GLY A 20 5.83 -2.90 -8.04
N LEU A 21 4.75 -3.46 -7.48
CA LEU A 21 4.15 -2.95 -6.24
C LEU A 21 4.98 -3.30 -5.00
N ALA A 22 4.96 -2.39 -4.03
CA ALA A 22 5.51 -2.65 -2.69
C ALA A 22 4.88 -3.92 -2.08
N PRO A 23 5.62 -4.73 -1.30
CA PRO A 23 5.15 -6.02 -0.79
C PRO A 23 3.85 -5.93 0.02
N ARG A 24 3.70 -4.88 0.84
CA ARG A 24 2.48 -4.60 1.61
C ARG A 24 1.28 -4.31 0.72
N LEU A 25 1.47 -3.51 -0.32
CA LEU A 25 0.43 -3.19 -1.29
C LEU A 25 0.05 -4.43 -2.10
N ARG A 26 1.05 -5.21 -2.54
CA ARG A 26 0.83 -6.47 -3.25
C ARG A 26 0.00 -7.46 -2.44
N LEU A 27 0.24 -7.56 -1.12
CA LEU A 27 -0.55 -8.41 -0.22
C LEU A 27 -2.00 -7.91 -0.08
N GLN A 28 -2.21 -6.59 0.07
CA GLN A 28 -3.55 -6.01 0.12
C GLN A 28 -4.31 -6.13 -1.20
N MET A 29 -3.59 -6.17 -2.32
CA MET A 29 -4.15 -6.36 -3.64
C MET A 29 -4.39 -7.84 -3.97
N ALA A 30 -3.73 -8.77 -3.29
CA ALA A 30 -3.93 -10.21 -3.49
C ALA A 30 -5.33 -10.69 -3.06
N THR A 31 -6.04 -9.93 -2.23
CA THR A 31 -7.44 -10.21 -1.86
C THR A 31 -8.46 -9.65 -2.86
N HIS A 32 -8.03 -8.83 -3.81
CA HIS A 32 -8.89 -8.27 -4.84
C HIS A 32 -8.78 -9.11 -6.11
N ASP A 33 -9.93 -9.52 -6.64
CA ASP A 33 -10.07 -10.45 -7.76
C ASP A 33 -9.48 -9.88 -9.07
N ASP A 34 -8.85 -10.72 -9.89
CA ASP A 34 -8.28 -10.37 -11.21
C ASP A 34 -9.35 -9.98 -12.25
N SER A 35 -10.64 -10.14 -11.93
CA SER A 35 -11.76 -9.71 -12.80
C SER A 35 -11.87 -8.19 -12.93
N VAL A 36 -11.14 -7.43 -12.12
CA VAL A 36 -11.13 -5.97 -12.17
C VAL A 36 -10.18 -5.51 -13.28
N GLY A 37 -10.72 -4.88 -14.33
CA GLY A 37 -9.94 -4.39 -15.47
C GLY A 37 -8.79 -3.45 -15.06
N LEU A 38 -7.76 -3.34 -15.91
CA LEU A 38 -6.48 -2.70 -15.57
C LEU A 38 -6.65 -1.28 -15.00
N GLU A 39 -7.52 -0.48 -15.61
CA GLU A 39 -7.75 0.91 -15.20
C GLU A 39 -8.34 1.00 -13.79
N GLN A 40 -9.25 0.08 -13.49
CA GLN A 40 -9.94 0.02 -12.21
C GLN A 40 -9.01 -0.55 -11.12
N PHE A 41 -8.13 -1.49 -11.49
CA PHE A 41 -7.05 -1.98 -10.64
C PHE A 41 -6.05 -0.86 -10.27
N MET A 42 -5.64 -0.01 -11.22
CA MET A 42 -4.76 1.13 -10.93
C MET A 42 -5.39 2.13 -9.96
N ARG A 43 -6.68 2.48 -10.16
CA ARG A 43 -7.41 3.37 -9.24
C ARG A 43 -7.54 2.78 -7.84
N LEU A 44 -7.82 1.48 -7.75
CA LEU A 44 -7.91 0.75 -6.49
C LEU A 44 -6.56 0.73 -5.77
N THR A 45 -5.48 0.47 -6.49
CA THR A 45 -4.10 0.49 -5.97
C THR A 45 -3.78 1.84 -5.34
N LEU A 46 -4.08 2.95 -6.03
CA LEU A 46 -3.84 4.29 -5.51
C LEU A 46 -4.66 4.56 -4.23
N ARG A 47 -5.93 4.13 -4.20
CA ARG A 47 -6.78 4.29 -3.01
C ARG A 47 -6.23 3.49 -1.82
N VAL A 48 -5.81 2.25 -2.05
CA VAL A 48 -5.22 1.39 -1.01
C VAL A 48 -3.90 1.98 -0.52
N ALA A 49 -3.05 2.49 -1.43
CA ALA A 49 -1.81 3.15 -1.06
C ALA A 49 -2.03 4.36 -0.14
N ASN A 50 -2.96 5.24 -0.50
CA ASN A 50 -3.33 6.38 0.33
C ASN A 50 -3.87 5.94 1.69
N ARG A 51 -4.75 4.93 1.72
CA ARG A 51 -5.30 4.40 2.99
C ARG A 51 -4.23 3.77 3.88
N LEU A 52 -3.26 3.07 3.30
CA LEU A 52 -2.14 2.50 4.05
C LEU A 52 -1.22 3.59 4.60
N GLN A 53 -1.00 4.66 3.84
CA GLN A 53 -0.20 5.80 4.29
C GLN A 53 -0.89 6.55 5.43
N ASP A 54 -2.20 6.74 5.32
CA ASP A 54 -3.03 7.33 6.38
C ASP A 54 -3.04 6.46 7.64
N CYS A 55 -3.27 5.15 7.50
CA CYS A 55 -3.22 4.22 8.63
C CYS A 55 -1.81 4.11 9.26
N ALA A 56 -0.75 4.32 8.48
CA ALA A 56 0.62 4.39 9.01
C ALA A 56 0.91 5.72 9.72
N ALA A 57 0.26 6.82 9.31
CA ALA A 57 0.30 8.10 10.00
C ALA A 57 -0.49 8.07 11.32
N GLU A 58 -1.56 7.26 11.36
CA GLU A 58 -2.45 7.02 12.51
C GLU A 58 -1.92 5.97 13.49
N LEU A 59 -0.68 5.50 13.34
CA LEU A 59 0.07 4.97 14.46
C LEU A 59 0.79 6.16 15.10
N PRO A 60 0.17 6.84 16.10
CA PRO A 60 0.97 7.72 16.95
C PRO A 60 2.09 6.85 17.47
N ALA A 61 3.33 7.30 17.28
CA ALA A 61 4.50 6.74 17.90
C ALA A 61 4.13 6.31 19.33
N THR A 62 3.90 5.01 19.50
CA THR A 62 3.40 4.47 20.75
C THR A 62 4.53 4.69 21.74
N VAL A 63 4.28 5.65 22.62
CA VAL A 63 4.79 5.66 23.99
C VAL A 63 6.30 5.45 24.05
N GLN A 64 7.04 6.54 23.89
CA GLN A 64 8.31 6.71 24.60
C GLN A 64 8.01 6.47 26.09
N PHE A 65 8.14 5.21 26.50
CA PHE A 65 8.32 4.80 27.89
C PHE A 65 9.58 5.53 28.34
N GLN A 66 9.42 6.76 28.81
CA GLN A 66 10.45 7.41 29.60
C GLN A 66 10.36 6.77 30.98
N PRO A 67 11.29 5.90 31.41
CA PRO A 67 11.41 5.64 32.82
C PRO A 67 11.94 6.95 33.41
N ALA A 68 11.04 7.80 33.90
CA ALA A 68 11.40 8.95 34.71
C ALA A 68 12.04 8.37 35.97
N HIS A 69 13.36 8.24 35.86
CA HIS A 69 14.28 7.77 36.86
C HIS A 69 14.01 8.60 38.12
N LEU A 70 13.53 7.93 39.16
CA LEU A 70 13.53 8.40 40.53
C LEU A 70 14.91 9.00 40.82
N SER A 71 14.97 10.33 40.95
CA SER A 71 16.07 10.99 41.62
C SER A 71 15.57 11.37 43.01
N PRO A 72 15.97 10.66 44.07
CA PRO A 72 15.88 11.21 45.42
C PRO A 72 16.91 12.34 45.50
N ASN A 73 16.48 13.54 45.89
CA ASN A 73 17.41 14.59 46.28
C ASN A 73 17.34 14.77 47.81
N PRO A 74 18.49 14.93 48.51
CA PRO A 74 18.59 15.05 49.96
C PRO A 74 18.16 16.42 50.47
#